data_AF-A0A1G2MY39-F1
#
_entry.id   AF-A0A1G2MY39-F1
#
_cell.length_a   1.000
_cell.length_b   1.000
_cell.length_c   1.000
_cell.angle_alpha   90.00
_cell.angle_beta   90.00
_cell.angle_gamma   90.00
#
_symmetry.space_group_name_H-M   'P 1'
#
loop_
_entity.id
_entity.type
_entity.pdbx_description
1 polymer ?
#
loop_
_entity_poly.entity_id
_entity_poly.type
_entity_poly.pdbx_seq_one_letter_code
_entity_poly.pdbx_strand_id
1 'polypeptide(L)' 'MFDVPEKHKRARDALSRSLKRMGFAQLQKSVFVHPFECSKETMFVAEFFNVRQYICHVLADHIDNEPTLKKKFNLT' A
#
# COMPACT_ATOMS: atom_id res chain seq x y z
N MET A 1 1.13 -5.01 -0.30
CA MET A 1 2.62 -4.99 -0.31
C MET A 1 3.13 -5.19 -1.74
N PHE A 2 4.40 -4.92 -2.00
CA PHE A 2 4.97 -5.10 -3.34
C PHE A 2 6.46 -5.45 -3.34
N ASP A 3 6.91 -6.13 -4.38
CA ASP A 3 8.33 -6.42 -4.63
C ASP A 3 8.72 -6.04 -6.06
N VAL A 4 9.02 -4.74 -6.24
CA VAL A 4 9.32 -4.16 -7.55
C VAL A 4 10.85 -4.16 -7.77
N PRO A 5 11.36 -4.79 -8.85
CA PRO A 5 12.79 -4.84 -9.15
C PRO A 5 13.44 -3.45 -9.28
N GLU A 6 14.73 -3.34 -8.95
CA GLU A 6 15.45 -2.04 -8.96
C GLU A 6 15.49 -1.40 -10.37
N LYS A 7 15.44 -2.19 -11.45
CA LYS A 7 15.26 -1.67 -12.82
C LYS A 7 13.98 -0.83 -13.01
N HIS A 8 12.98 -1.02 -12.14
CA HIS A 8 11.72 -0.28 -12.10
C HIS A 8 11.63 0.67 -10.89
N LYS A 9 12.77 1.10 -10.32
CA LYS A 9 12.86 2.00 -9.15
C LYS A 9 11.94 3.22 -9.24
N ARG A 10 11.93 3.90 -10.40
CA ARG A 10 11.09 5.11 -10.59
C ARG A 10 9.61 4.79 -10.41
N ALA A 11 9.14 3.66 -10.94
CA ALA A 11 7.76 3.20 -10.80
C ALA A 11 7.45 2.79 -9.35
N ARG A 12 8.36 2.07 -8.68
CA ARG A 12 8.25 1.72 -7.25
C ARG A 12 8.10 2.96 -6.37
N ASP A 13 8.95 3.96 -6.59
CA ASP A 13 8.96 5.18 -5.79
C ASP A 13 7.70 6.04 -6.09
N ALA A 14 7.23 6.05 -7.33
CA ALA A 14 5.98 6.70 -7.71
C ALA A 14 4.75 6.03 -7.08
N LEU A 15 4.67 4.70 -7.13
CA LEU A 15 3.64 3.91 -6.45
C LEU A 15 3.62 4.21 -4.95
N SER A 16 4.78 4.16 -4.31
CA SER A 16 4.92 4.44 -2.87
C SER A 16 4.41 5.84 -2.50
N ARG A 17 4.75 6.85 -3.31
CA ARG A 17 4.25 8.22 -3.12
C ARG A 17 2.74 8.32 -3.34
N SER A 18 2.20 7.62 -4.33
CA SER A 18 0.75 7.60 -4.60
C SER A 18 -0.03 6.94 -3.47
N LEU A 19 0.42 5.80 -2.95
CA LEU A 19 -0.22 5.14 -1.80
C LEU A 19 -0.24 6.05 -0.56
N LYS A 20 0.87 6.76 -0.28
CA LYS A 20 0.91 7.74 0.82
C LYS A 20 -0.09 8.88 0.62
N ARG A 21 -0.20 9.41 -0.60
CA ARG A 21 -1.18 10.46 -0.94
C ARG A 21 -2.63 9.97 -0.85
N MET A 22 -2.86 8.68 -1.10
CA MET A 22 -4.15 8.02 -0.93
C MET A 22 -4.49 7.71 0.54
N GLY A 23 -3.65 8.09 1.49
CA GLY A 23 -3.91 7.90 2.92
C GLY A 23 -3.43 6.56 3.48
N PHE A 24 -2.71 5.74 2.72
CA PHE A 24 -2.16 4.49 3.25
C PHE A 24 -1.08 4.77 4.29
N ALA A 25 -1.10 4.01 5.39
CA ALA A 25 -0.01 4.00 6.34
C ALA A 25 1.11 3.06 5.85
N GLN A 26 2.34 3.56 5.85
CA GLN A 26 3.51 2.73 5.59
C GLN A 26 3.84 1.90 6.85
N LEU A 27 3.77 0.57 6.74
CA LEU A 27 4.12 -0.39 7.80
C LEU A 27 5.59 -0.79 7.71
N GLN A 28 6.07 -1.04 6.49
CA GLN A 28 7.48 -1.28 6.17
C GLN A 28 7.83 -0.65 4.81
N LYS A 29 9.08 -0.75 4.36
CA LYS A 29 9.57 -0.09 3.14
C LYS A 29 8.65 -0.32 1.92
N SER A 30 8.18 -1.55 1.71
CA SER A 30 7.29 -1.93 0.60
C SER A 30 5.92 -2.48 1.06
N VAL A 31 5.56 -2.24 2.33
CA VAL A 31 4.32 -2.73 2.93
C VAL A 31 3.50 -1.53 3.39
N PHE A 32 2.28 -1.46 2.88
CA PHE A 32 1.32 -0.40 3.14
C PHE A 32 0.01 -1.02 3.60
N VAL A 33 -0.66 -0.35 4.53
CA VAL A 33 -1.93 -0.78 5.12
C VAL A 33 -2.95 0.34 5.05
N HIS A 34 -4.21 -0.04 4.90
CA HIS A 34 -5.35 0.86 4.89
C HIS A 34 -6.55 0.13 5.52
N PRO A 35 -7.41 0.81 6.31
CA PRO A 35 -8.49 0.15 7.05
C PRO A 35 -9.74 -0.12 6.19
N PHE A 36 -9.82 0.47 5.00
CA PHE A 36 -10.95 0.30 4.07
C PHE A 36 -10.55 -0.50 2.83
N GLU A 37 -11.51 -1.22 2.26
CA GLU A 37 -11.37 -1.91 0.97
C GLU A 37 -10.89 -0.93 -0.10
N CYS A 38 -9.74 -1.23 -0.69
CA CYS A 38 -9.03 -0.33 -1.60
C CYS A 38 -8.30 -1.10 -2.71
N SER A 39 -8.69 -2.35 -2.96
CA SER A 39 -8.04 -3.21 -3.94
C SER A 39 -8.13 -2.64 -5.34
N LYS A 40 -9.32 -2.12 -5.74
CA LYS A 40 -9.55 -1.57 -7.09
C LYS A 40 -8.67 -0.36 -7.36
N GLU A 41 -8.60 0.57 -6.42
CA GLU A 41 -7.81 1.79 -6.48
C GLU A 41 -6.33 1.46 -6.50
N THR A 42 -5.89 0.55 -5.62
CA THR A 42 -4.49 0.11 -5.55
C THR A 42 -4.05 -0.54 -6.85
N MET A 43 -4.89 -1.42 -7.42
CA MET A 43 -4.61 -2.10 -8.69
C MET A 43 -4.58 -1.12 -9.86
N PHE A 44 -5.51 -0.15 -9.91
CA PHE A 44 -5.52 0.90 -10.92
C PHE A 44 -4.21 1.71 -10.91
N VAL A 45 -3.74 2.13 -9.73
CA VAL A 45 -2.47 2.87 -9.61
C VAL A 45 -1.28 1.99 -10.01
N ALA A 46 -1.30 0.71 -9.64
CA ALA A 46 -0.22 -0.21 -10.01
C ALA A 46 -0.18 -0.50 -11.52
N GLU A 47 -1.33 -0.59 -12.19
CA GLU A 47 -1.45 -0.70 -13.65
C GLU A 47 -0.92 0.55 -14.35
N PHE A 48 -1.30 1.73 -13.86
CA PHE A 48 -0.80 3.00 -14.41
C PHE A 48 0.73 3.07 -14.43
N PHE A 49 1.40 2.50 -13.41
CA PHE A 49 2.85 2.43 -13.34
C PHE A 49 3.47 1.15 -13.95
N ASN A 50 2.68 0.27 -14.58
CA ASN A 50 3.11 -1.02 -15.15
C ASN A 50 3.83 -1.94 -14.15
N VAL A 51 3.37 -1.93 -12.89
CA VAL A 51 3.94 -2.74 -11.79
C VAL A 51 2.91 -3.63 -11.09
N ARG A 52 1.70 -3.78 -11.65
CA ARG A 52 0.63 -4.62 -11.08
C ARG A 52 1.11 -6.04 -10.74
N GLN A 53 1.92 -6.63 -11.62
CA GLN A 53 2.49 -7.98 -11.46
C GLN A 53 3.40 -8.15 -10.23
N TYR A 54 3.85 -7.05 -9.64
CA TYR A 54 4.70 -7.04 -8.44
C TYR A 54 3.91 -6.75 -7.15
N ILE A 55 2.59 -6.59 -7.23
CA ILE A 55 1.73 -6.26 -6.09
C ILE A 55 1.14 -7.54 -5.50
N CYS A 56 1.22 -7.66 -4.18
CA CYS A 56 0.45 -8.62 -3.40
C CYS A 56 -0.54 -7.87 -2.52
N HIS A 57 -1.83 -8.10 -2.74
CA HIS A 57 -2.93 -7.57 -1.95
C HIS A 57 -3.35 -8.60 -0.89
N VAL A 58 -3.57 -8.15 0.34
CA VAL A 58 -3.94 -9.00 1.47
C VAL A 58 -5.12 -8.35 2.18
N LEU A 59 -6.18 -9.12 2.37
CA LEU A 59 -7.23 -8.82 3.34
C LEU A 59 -6.85 -9.53 4.64
N ALA A 60 -6.81 -8.79 5.73
CA ALA A 60 -6.43 -9.31 7.03
C ALA A 60 -7.51 -8.95 8.06
N ASP A 61 -8.03 -9.94 8.77
CA ASP A 61 -8.97 -9.73 9.88
C ASP A 61 -8.26 -9.17 11.11
N HIS A 62 -6.96 -9.46 11.26
CA HIS A 62 -6.13 -9.03 12.37
C HIS A 62 -4.75 -8.58 11.90
N ILE A 63 -4.20 -7.58 12.59
CA ILE A 63 -2.84 -7.10 12.37
C ILE A 63 -2.22 -6.67 13.71
N ASP A 64 -0.94 -6.94 13.90
CA ASP A 64 -0.21 -6.43 15.06
C ASP A 64 -0.21 -4.90 15.06
N ASN A 65 -0.19 -4.31 16.27
CA ASN A 65 -0.25 -2.85 16.47
C ASN A 65 -1.54 -2.18 15.96
N GLU A 66 -2.64 -2.94 15.85
CA GLU A 66 -3.95 -2.42 15.48
C GLU A 66 -4.35 -1.13 16.22
N PRO A 67 -4.16 -0.96 17.55
CA PRO A 67 -4.52 0.29 18.24
C PRO A 67 -3.75 1.51 17.72
N THR A 68 -2.47 1.34 17.39
CA THR A 68 -1.62 2.40 16.84
C THR A 68 -2.07 2.77 15.42
N LEU A 69 -2.42 1.77 14.60
CA LEU A 69 -2.93 1.99 13.26
C LEU A 69 -4.30 2.68 13.29
N LYS A 70 -5.23 2.23 14.13
CA LYS A 70 -6.54 2.85 14.32
C LYS A 70 -6.43 4.33 14.71
N LYS A 71 -5.53 4.68 15.63
CA LYS A 71 -5.24 6.09 15.97
C LYS A 71 -4.73 6.87 14.76
N LYS A 72 -3.84 6.30 13.96
CA LYS A 72 -3.30 6.94 12.74
C LYS A 72 -4.36 7.22 11.68
N PHE A 73 -5.41 6.40 11.64
CA PHE A 73 -6.55 6.57 10.74
C PHE A 73 -7.73 7.32 11.39
N ASN A 74 -7.59 7.83 12.62
CA ASN A 74 -8.66 8.48 13.38
C ASN A 74 -9.92 7.61 13.53
N LEU A 75 -9.73 6.30 13.75
CA LEU A 75 -10.82 5.33 13.96
C LEU A 75 -11.04 5.01 15.45
N THR A 76 -10.51 5.85 16.34
CA THR A 76 -10.59 5.73 17.81
C THR A 76 -10.64 7.11 18.43
#